data_AF-A0A1H0ANN1-F1
#
_entry.id   AF-A0A1H0ANN1-F1
#
_cell.length_a   1.000
_cell.length_b   1.000
_cell.length_c   1.000
_cell.angle_alpha   90.00
_cell.angle_beta   90.00
_cell.angle_gamma   90.00
#
_symmetry.space_group_name_H-M   'P 1'
#
loop_
_entity.id
_entity.type
_entity.pdbx_description
1 polymer ?
#
loop_
_entity_poly.entity_id
_entity_poly.type
_entity_poly.pdbx_seq_one_letter_code
_entity_poly.pdbx_strand_id
1 'polypeptide(L)'
;MLPTLNGRIQTRIFMLAFFGSIITLLITPVLPGDPDYRTTFIILATVLVLGVIWEVIYHGLMQWRWEKDWPTLFGLLNAINEGILVWVLLELELVPGIEGEVPFSAFLIMFLVIWLFIWVWTNGPMRIFNIRWRFFGGRLV
;
A
#
# COMPACT_ATOMS: atom_id res chain seq x y z
N MET A 1 -16.54 -6.29 -13.13
CA MET A 1 -15.42 -7.15 -13.59
C MET A 1 -14.52 -7.40 -12.40
N LEU A 2 -14.08 -8.65 -12.22
CA LEU A 2 -13.22 -9.02 -11.11
C LEU A 2 -11.77 -8.67 -11.44
N PRO A 3 -11.03 -8.02 -10.53
CA PRO A 3 -9.62 -7.72 -10.77
C PRO A 3 -8.79 -9.00 -10.78
N THR A 4 -7.95 -9.14 -11.82
CA THR A 4 -7.01 -10.26 -11.94
C THR A 4 -5.84 -10.08 -10.97
N LEU A 5 -5.18 -11.17 -10.55
CA LEU A 5 -3.98 -11.08 -9.70
C LEU A 5 -2.92 -10.14 -10.30
N ASN A 6 -2.66 -10.29 -11.61
CA ASN A 6 -1.72 -9.41 -12.33
C ASN A 6 -2.17 -7.94 -12.27
N GLY A 7 -3.46 -7.65 -12.46
CA GLY A 7 -3.99 -6.29 -12.34
C GLY A 7 -3.84 -5.71 -10.94
N ARG A 8 -4.11 -6.51 -9.89
CA ARG A 8 -3.92 -6.09 -8.49
C ARG A 8 -2.48 -5.73 -8.19
N ILE A 9 -1.54 -6.60 -8.58
CA ILE A 9 -0.10 -6.39 -8.39
C ILE A 9 0.38 -5.16 -9.16
N GLN A 10 0.03 -5.03 -10.45
CA GLN A 10 0.39 -3.86 -11.27
C GLN A 10 -0.13 -2.56 -10.67
N THR A 11 -1.40 -2.54 -10.25
CA THR A 11 -2.03 -1.37 -9.63
C THR A 11 -1.31 -1.00 -8.34
N ARG A 12 -1.06 -1.98 -7.46
CA ARG A 12 -0.38 -1.74 -6.19
C ARG A 12 1.03 -1.18 -6.40
N ILE A 13 1.82 -1.81 -7.27
CA ILE A 13 3.18 -1.37 -7.58
C ILE A 13 3.14 0.05 -8.13
N PHE A 14 2.30 0.32 -9.13
CA PHE A 14 2.20 1.65 -9.72
C PHE A 14 1.77 2.71 -8.71
N MET A 15 0.72 2.44 -7.93
CA MET A 15 0.17 3.40 -6.97
C MET A 15 1.15 3.73 -5.86
N LEU A 16 1.80 2.73 -5.26
CA LEU A 16 2.80 2.96 -4.21
C LEU A 16 4.10 3.55 -4.77
N ALA A 17 4.58 3.06 -5.92
CA ALA A 17 5.84 3.55 -6.49
C ALA A 17 5.72 4.98 -7.03
N PHE A 18 4.56 5.38 -7.58
CA PHE A 18 4.39 6.72 -8.14
C PHE A 18 3.75 7.70 -7.14
N PHE A 19 2.55 7.41 -6.66
CA PHE A 19 1.89 8.32 -5.71
C PHE A 19 2.48 8.21 -4.32
N GLY A 20 2.81 7.00 -3.86
CA GLY A 20 3.48 6.81 -2.59
C GLY A 20 4.81 7.57 -2.54
N SER A 21 5.65 7.51 -3.58
CA SER A 21 6.92 8.26 -3.61
C SER A 21 6.72 9.77 -3.55
N ILE A 22 5.75 10.31 -4.31
CA ILE A 22 5.44 11.75 -4.32
C ILE A 22 4.95 12.19 -2.94
N ILE A 23 4.03 11.43 -2.34
CA ILE A 23 3.48 11.74 -1.02
C ILE A 23 4.56 11.63 0.06
N THR A 24 5.40 10.58 0.02
CA THR A 24 6.53 10.43 0.94
C THR A 24 7.48 11.61 0.85
N LEU A 25 7.85 12.06 -0.36
CA LEU A 25 8.72 13.21 -0.55
C LEU A 25 8.15 14.50 0.06
N LEU A 26 6.84 14.72 -0.08
CA LEU A 26 6.16 15.90 0.44
C LEU A 26 5.93 15.86 1.95
N ILE A 27 5.67 14.68 2.52
CA ILE A 27 5.29 14.52 3.93
C ILE A 27 6.49 14.35 4.85
N THR A 28 7.58 13.73 4.39
CA THR A 28 8.79 13.49 5.21
C THR A 28 9.22 14.71 6.05
N PRO A 29 9.33 15.96 5.51
CA PRO A 29 9.81 17.10 6.29
C PRO A 29 8.83 17.62 7.36
N VAL A 30 7.58 17.14 7.37
CA VAL A 30 6.57 17.53 8.38
C VAL A 30 6.23 16.39 9.34
N LEU A 31 6.92 15.25 9.22
CA LEU A 31 6.72 14.12 10.12
C LEU A 31 7.37 14.40 11.49
N PRO A 32 6.72 13.96 12.59
CA PRO A 32 7.27 14.12 13.93
C PRO A 32 8.56 13.31 14.10
N GLY A 33 9.55 13.88 14.78
CA GLY A 33 10.84 13.22 15.04
C GLY A 33 11.79 13.22 13.84
N ASP A 34 11.52 14.06 12.82
CA ASP A 34 12.41 14.39 11.71
C ASP A 34 13.13 13.17 11.08
N PRO A 35 12.37 12.16 10.61
CA PRO A 35 12.96 10.97 10.02
C PRO A 35 13.71 11.32 8.73
N ASP A 36 14.86 10.68 8.50
CA ASP A 36 15.59 10.83 7.24
C ASP A 36 14.77 10.29 6.05
N TYR A 37 14.95 10.89 4.88
CA TYR A 37 14.31 10.47 3.64
C TYR A 37 14.63 9.01 3.32
N ARG A 38 15.86 8.56 3.61
CA ARG A 38 16.23 7.16 3.41
C ARG A 38 15.29 6.23 4.18
N THR A 39 15.03 6.54 5.44
CA THR A 39 14.16 5.74 6.30
C THR A 39 12.71 5.72 5.80
N THR A 40 12.14 6.88 5.43
CA THR A 40 10.75 6.94 4.95
C THR A 40 10.56 6.20 3.62
N PHE A 41 11.54 6.27 2.71
CA PHE A 41 11.51 5.51 1.47
C PHE A 41 11.72 3.99 1.67
N ILE A 42 12.55 3.57 2.63
CA ILE A 42 12.69 2.15 2.97
C ILE A 42 11.39 1.60 3.57
N ILE A 43 10.70 2.36 4.42
CA ILE A 43 9.39 1.98 4.94
C ILE A 43 8.39 1.85 3.78
N LEU A 44 8.35 2.80 2.85
CA LEU A 44 7.49 2.72 1.66
C LEU A 44 7.79 1.46 0.83
N ALA A 45 9.07 1.15 0.60
CA ALA A 45 9.49 -0.05 -0.11
C ALA A 45 9.09 -1.34 0.65
N THR A 46 9.18 -1.33 1.97
CA THR A 46 8.77 -2.45 2.84
C THR A 46 7.26 -2.70 2.72
N VAL A 47 6.45 -1.63 2.79
CA VAL A 47 5.00 -1.70 2.57
C VAL A 47 4.67 -2.23 1.17
N LEU A 48 5.42 -1.81 0.15
CA LEU A 48 5.24 -2.30 -1.22
C LEU A 48 5.51 -3.82 -1.32
N VAL A 49 6.65 -4.29 -0.81
CA VAL A 49 7.04 -5.71 -0.90
C VAL A 49 6.06 -6.59 -0.12
N LEU A 50 5.79 -6.25 1.14
CA LEU A 50 4.85 -7.01 1.97
C LEU A 50 3.44 -6.94 1.42
N GLY A 51 3.04 -5.78 0.88
CA GLY A 51 1.77 -5.60 0.20
C GLY A 51 1.60 -6.52 -1.01
N VAL A 52 2.64 -6.71 -1.84
CA VAL A 52 2.59 -7.65 -2.98
C VAL A 52 2.43 -9.09 -2.51
N ILE A 53 3.13 -9.50 -1.45
CA ILE A 53 2.95 -10.83 -0.83
C ILE A 53 1.50 -10.97 -0.33
N TRP A 54 0.99 -9.92 0.31
CA TRP A 54 -0.37 -9.89 0.83
C TRP A 54 -1.43 -9.98 -0.26
N GLU A 55 -1.21 -9.38 -1.44
CA GLU A 55 -2.12 -9.54 -2.60
C GLU A 55 -2.23 -11.00 -3.03
N VAL A 56 -1.13 -11.77 -2.99
CA VAL A 56 -1.16 -13.20 -3.32
C VAL A 56 -2.00 -13.99 -2.31
N ILE A 57 -1.79 -13.72 -1.01
CA ILE A 57 -2.56 -14.35 0.07
C ILE A 57 -4.04 -14.00 -0.06
N TYR A 58 -4.34 -12.71 -0.20
CA TYR A 58 -5.69 -12.18 -0.34
C TYR A 58 -6.40 -12.77 -1.56
N HIS A 59 -5.71 -12.85 -2.70
CA HIS A 59 -6.26 -13.44 -3.91
C HIS A 59 -6.51 -14.94 -3.74
N GLY A 60 -5.61 -15.67 -3.06
CA GLY A 60 -5.80 -17.08 -2.73
C GLY A 60 -7.04 -17.31 -1.87
N LEU A 61 -7.20 -16.55 -0.78
CA LEU A 61 -8.37 -16.65 0.11
C LEU A 61 -9.67 -16.30 -0.62
N MET A 62 -9.64 -15.32 -1.53
CA MET A 62 -10.77 -14.89 -2.35
C MET A 62 -11.29 -16.03 -3.25
N GLN A 63 -10.43 -16.96 -3.69
CA GLN A 63 -10.82 -18.07 -4.56
C GLN A 63 -11.83 -19.03 -3.92
N TRP A 64 -11.97 -19.08 -2.60
CA TRP A 64 -12.95 -19.95 -1.95
C TRP A 64 -14.33 -19.32 -1.80
N ARG A 65 -14.46 -18.01 -2.04
CA ARG A 65 -15.74 -17.31 -1.98
C ARG A 65 -16.61 -17.63 -3.20
N TRP A 66 -17.92 -17.49 -3.04
CA TRP A 66 -18.88 -17.65 -4.14
C TRP A 66 -18.68 -16.57 -5.22
N GLU A 67 -18.60 -15.31 -4.79
CA GLU A 67 -18.45 -14.15 -5.69
C GLU A 67 -17.03 -13.97 -6.24
N LYS A 68 -16.07 -14.74 -5.71
CA LYS A 68 -14.64 -14.60 -6.00
C LYS A 68 -14.16 -13.15 -5.88
N ASP A 69 -14.75 -12.34 -4.98
CA ASP A 69 -14.28 -10.99 -4.59
C ASP A 69 -14.68 -10.66 -3.17
N TRP A 70 -14.05 -9.62 -2.64
CA TRP A 70 -14.35 -9.04 -1.34
C TRP A 70 -15.00 -7.65 -1.49
N PRO A 71 -15.89 -7.28 -0.56
CA PRO A 71 -16.32 -5.90 -0.39
C PRO A 71 -15.16 -4.92 -0.30
N THR A 72 -15.31 -3.74 -0.91
CA THR A 72 -14.29 -2.67 -0.94
C THR A 72 -13.87 -2.19 0.46
N LEU A 73 -14.79 -2.30 1.44
CA LEU A 73 -14.51 -2.00 2.84
C LEU A 73 -13.41 -2.89 3.43
N PHE A 74 -13.34 -4.18 3.05
CA PHE A 74 -12.23 -5.03 3.50
C PHE A 74 -10.90 -4.61 2.90
N GLY A 75 -10.91 -4.02 1.70
CA GLY A 75 -9.74 -3.35 1.15
C GLY A 75 -9.28 -2.19 2.03
N LEU A 76 -10.19 -1.41 2.61
CA LEU A 76 -9.84 -0.33 3.55
C LEU A 76 -9.30 -0.89 4.87
N LEU A 77 -10.01 -1.85 5.47
CA LEU A 77 -9.63 -2.46 6.75
C LEU A 77 -8.32 -3.24 6.68
N ASN A 78 -7.89 -3.63 5.48
CA ASN A 78 -6.60 -4.27 5.30
C ASN A 78 -5.42 -3.37 5.72
N ALA A 79 -5.60 -2.05 5.83
CA ALA A 79 -4.60 -1.14 6.40
C ALA A 79 -4.20 -1.56 7.81
N ILE A 80 -5.14 -2.11 8.59
CA ILE A 80 -4.89 -2.53 9.97
C ILE A 80 -3.89 -3.69 9.97
N ASN A 81 -4.13 -4.72 9.14
CA ASN A 81 -3.26 -5.88 9.06
C ASN A 81 -1.88 -5.51 8.51
N GLU A 82 -1.82 -4.80 7.39
CA GLU A 82 -0.55 -4.38 6.75
C GLU A 82 0.22 -3.40 7.65
N GLY A 83 -0.47 -2.45 8.28
CA GLY A 83 0.12 -1.47 9.17
C GLY A 83 0.70 -2.11 10.43
N ILE A 84 -0.03 -3.03 11.06
CA ILE A 84 0.46 -3.79 12.23
C ILE A 84 1.67 -4.64 11.83
N LEU A 85 1.58 -5.36 10.70
CA LEU A 85 2.68 -6.21 10.22
C LEU A 85 3.96 -5.39 10.02
N VAL A 86 3.87 -4.26 9.32
CA VAL A 86 5.03 -3.39 9.06
C VAL A 86 5.56 -2.80 10.37
N TRP A 87 4.66 -2.33 11.26
CA TRP A 87 5.06 -1.78 12.55
C TRP A 87 5.83 -2.79 13.40
N VAL A 88 5.33 -4.03 13.51
CA VAL A 88 6.01 -5.10 14.25
C VAL A 88 7.38 -5.40 13.66
N LEU A 89 7.52 -5.37 12.33
CA LEU A 89 8.84 -5.56 11.70
C LEU A 89 9.81 -4.41 11.98
N LEU A 90 9.31 -3.18 12.10
CA LEU A 90 10.11 -2.03 12.49
C LEU A 90 10.56 -2.13 13.96
N GLU A 91 9.66 -2.48 14.86
CA GLU A 91 9.95 -2.66 16.29
C GLU A 91 10.95 -3.80 16.55
N LEU A 92 10.90 -4.86 15.74
CA LEU A 92 11.84 -5.98 15.82
C LEU A 92 13.17 -5.73 15.07
N GLU A 93 13.38 -4.54 14.50
CA GLU A 93 14.55 -4.17 13.70
C GLU A 93 14.82 -5.15 12.54
N LEU A 94 13.78 -5.79 12.01
CA LEU A 94 13.88 -6.78 10.93
C LEU A 94 13.87 -6.13 9.54
N VAL A 95 13.63 -4.82 9.47
CA VAL A 95 13.63 -4.07 8.21
C VAL A 95 15.06 -3.66 7.85
N PRO A 96 15.64 -4.21 6.77
CA PRO A 96 17.03 -3.94 6.42
C PRO A 96 17.24 -2.49 5.99
N GLY A 97 18.31 -1.86 6.48
CA GLY A 97 18.77 -0.54 6.05
C GLY A 97 18.17 0.65 6.80
N ILE A 98 17.37 0.40 7.85
CA ILE A 98 16.97 1.42 8.82
C ILE A 98 17.93 1.34 10.01
N GLU A 99 18.56 2.46 10.34
CA GLU A 99 19.42 2.60 11.50
C GLU A 99 18.72 3.52 12.49
N GLY A 100 18.38 2.99 13.67
CA GLY A 100 17.73 3.74 14.76
C GLY A 100 16.22 3.58 14.85
N GLU A 101 15.66 4.15 15.92
CA GLU A 101 14.24 4.05 16.24
C GLU A 101 13.39 4.96 15.34
N VAL A 102 12.31 4.41 14.78
CA VAL A 102 11.33 5.18 14.02
C VAL A 102 10.19 5.58 14.96
N PRO A 103 9.89 6.88 15.11
CA PRO A 103 8.74 7.30 15.91
C PRO A 103 7.44 6.69 15.38
N PHE A 104 6.68 6.03 16.26
CA PHE A 104 5.40 5.42 15.90
C PHE A 104 4.44 6.41 15.22
N SER A 105 4.41 7.65 15.71
CA SER A 105 3.60 8.72 15.16
C SER A 105 4.00 9.06 13.71
N ALA A 106 5.30 9.08 13.38
CA ALA A 106 5.77 9.33 12.03
C ALA A 106 5.35 8.22 11.07
N PHE A 107 5.57 6.97 11.49
CA PHE A 107 5.12 5.80 10.73
C PHE A 107 3.61 5.84 10.48
N LEU A 108 2.82 6.03 11.54
CA LEU A 108 1.36 5.98 11.48
C LEU A 108 0.80 7.08 10.56
N ILE A 109 1.29 8.31 10.68
CA ILE A 109 0.86 9.43 9.83
C ILE A 109 1.19 9.15 8.37
N MET A 110 2.45 8.80 8.07
CA MET A 110 2.86 8.52 6.69
C MET A 110 2.06 7.37 6.08
N PHE A 111 1.93 6.27 6.82
CA PHE A 111 1.19 5.08 6.38
C PHE A 111 -0.28 5.40 6.11
N LEU A 112 -0.97 6.06 7.05
CA LEU A 112 -2.40 6.38 6.89
C LEU A 112 -2.65 7.34 5.74
N VAL A 113 -1.81 8.37 5.57
CA VAL A 113 -2.00 9.34 4.47
C VAL A 113 -1.83 8.65 3.11
N ILE A 114 -0.76 7.87 2.94
CA ILE A 114 -0.52 7.13 1.70
C ILE A 114 -1.64 6.11 1.45
N TRP A 115 -2.02 5.36 2.48
CA TRP A 115 -3.06 4.33 2.37
C TRP A 115 -4.42 4.92 1.96
N LEU A 116 -4.87 5.96 2.67
CA LEU A 116 -6.15 6.60 2.39
C LEU A 116 -6.15 7.23 1.00
N PHE A 117 -5.06 7.90 0.60
CA PHE A 117 -4.95 8.47 -0.73
C PHE A 117 -5.08 7.40 -1.81
N ILE A 118 -4.30 6.32 -1.70
CA ILE A 118 -4.31 5.22 -2.67
C ILE A 118 -5.68 4.53 -2.70
N TRP A 119 -6.30 4.30 -1.55
CA TRP A 119 -7.62 3.69 -1.46
C TRP A 119 -8.68 4.55 -2.14
N VAL A 120 -8.73 5.87 -1.86
CA VAL A 120 -9.66 6.79 -2.51
C VAL A 120 -9.40 6.82 -4.02
N TRP A 121 -8.14 6.98 -4.44
CA TRP A 121 -7.75 7.06 -5.84
C TRP A 121 -8.17 5.81 -6.62
N THR A 122 -7.90 4.63 -6.08
CA THR A 122 -8.18 3.34 -6.73
C THR A 122 -9.68 3.05 -6.82
N ASN A 123 -10.47 3.51 -5.84
CA ASN A 123 -11.93 3.31 -5.86
C ASN A 123 -12.67 4.31 -6.76
N GLY A 124 -12.13 5.51 -6.98
CA GLY A 124 -12.79 6.57 -7.76
C GLY A 124 -11.97 7.03 -8.98
N PRO A 125 -11.05 8.00 -8.82
CA PRO A 125 -10.30 8.65 -9.91
C PRO A 125 -9.68 7.71 -10.95
N MET A 126 -9.14 6.56 -10.52
CA MET A 126 -8.47 5.61 -11.40
C MET A 126 -9.36 5.14 -12.57
N ARG A 127 -10.67 5.01 -12.31
CA ARG A 127 -11.66 4.56 -13.31
C ARG A 127 -11.97 5.62 -14.37
N ILE A 128 -11.68 6.89 -14.08
CA ILE A 128 -11.90 8.03 -14.97
C ILE A 128 -10.69 8.20 -15.88
N PHE A 129 -9.49 8.24 -15.28
CA PHE A 129 -8.27 8.49 -16.03
C PHE A 129 -7.77 7.29 -16.82
N ASN A 130 -7.97 6.07 -16.33
CA ASN A 130 -7.54 4.85 -17.02
C ASN A 130 -8.73 3.95 -17.36
N ILE A 131 -9.32 4.18 -18.53
CA ILE A 131 -10.47 3.43 -19.02
C ILE A 131 -10.13 1.95 -19.25
N ARG A 132 -8.91 1.65 -19.72
CA ARG A 132 -8.46 0.26 -19.92
C ARG A 132 -8.39 -0.49 -18.60
N TRP A 133 -7.88 0.14 -17.54
CA TRP A 133 -7.85 -0.44 -16.20
C TRP A 133 -9.23 -0.91 -15.72
N ARG A 134 -10.28 -0.13 -16.01
CA ARG A 134 -11.68 -0.47 -15.70
C ARG A 134 -12.18 -1.71 -16.45
N PHE A 135 -11.78 -1.90 -17.70
CA PHE A 135 -12.27 -2.98 -18.57
C PHE A 135 -11.38 -4.23 -18.60
N PHE A 136 -10.13 -4.14 -18.16
CA PHE A 136 -9.17 -5.26 -18.18
C PHE A 136 -8.79 -5.75 -16.78
N GLY A 137 -9.74 -5.73 -15.84
CA GLY A 137 -9.57 -6.32 -14.51
C GLY A 137 -8.40 -5.72 -13.74
N GLY A 138 -8.24 -4.40 -13.81
CA GLY A 138 -7.21 -3.64 -13.07
C GLY A 138 -5.83 -3.66 -13.70
N ARG A 139 -5.67 -4.10 -14.95
CA ARG A 139 -4.37 -4.06 -15.65
C ARG A 139 -4.06 -2.68 -16.18
N LEU A 140 -2.81 -2.27 -16.05
CA LEU A 140 -2.30 -1.00 -16.59
C LEU A 140 -1.77 -1.17 -18.02
N VAL A 141 -1.28 -2.36 -18.35
CA VAL A 141 -0.73 -2.75 -19.66
C VAL A 141 -1.47 -3.98 -20.18
#